data_AF-A0A914UG17-F1
#
_entry.id   AF-A0A914UG17-F1
#
_cell.length_a   1.000
_cell.length_b   1.000
_cell.length_c   1.000
_cell.angle_alpha   90.00
_cell.angle_beta   90.00
_cell.angle_gamma   90.00
#
_symmetry.space_group_name_H-M   'P 1'
#
loop_
_entity.id
_entity.type
_entity.pdbx_description
1 polymer ?
#
loop_
_entity_poly.entity_id
_entity_poly.type
_entity_poly.pdbx_seq_one_letter_code
_entity_poly.pdbx_strand_id
1 'polypeptide(L)'
;MISLIGIVKERIVIGLRHLSINHQRCSNAFLQDRDPFILSRPLYAGRTFILISYLTQKRIIMASTRENINPKCKCNRFAFSLQKAFEDEHLEANFRKAIQCVTQEDYDKIMAFRYKDDSLACLAGRLFLRQMSKRFTDAEWFQIEFARTEKGKPYLIKPDGHTFGLNVSHQVGVDVMRLDINRNNKSADEYINSMARSASAEELKQMRGQATEAMKMTMFYRYWCLKEAVLKATGEGIVNDLSRYDFRIDPSDRYKPGCFLTSTTVLADGKLQNQWTFEESFVDSTHGIAVCREKKLPKTCMFAQDPEAKLFFSKVGFDFLLKDSTVLNPLPNDAASEYENFQGKLRKTF
;
A
#
# COMPACT_ATOMS: atom_id res chain seq x y z
N MET A 1 -13.33 -13.90 8.09
CA MET A 1 -12.40 -13.18 9.00
C MET A 1 -11.55 -12.27 8.12
N ILE A 2 -11.81 -10.96 8.16
CA ILE A 2 -11.49 -9.98 7.09
C ILE A 2 -10.24 -9.19 7.47
N SER A 3 -9.30 -8.98 6.54
CA SER A 3 -8.22 -8.01 6.70
C SER A 3 -7.76 -7.42 5.36
N LEU A 4 -7.72 -6.08 5.36
CA LEU A 4 -7.61 -5.18 4.21
C LEU A 4 -6.16 -4.87 3.80
N ILE A 5 -6.02 -4.66 2.49
CA ILE A 5 -4.79 -4.35 1.78
C ILE A 5 -4.59 -2.84 1.73
N GLY A 6 -3.33 -2.41 1.82
CA GLY A 6 -2.95 -1.01 1.64
C GLY A 6 -3.12 -0.54 0.20
N ILE A 7 -4.34 -0.14 -0.15
CA ILE A 7 -4.75 1.12 -0.77
C ILE A 7 -6.15 1.32 -0.18
N VAL A 8 -6.28 2.26 0.76
CA VAL A 8 -7.49 2.50 1.58
C VAL A 8 -7.97 1.26 2.33
N LYS A 9 -7.53 1.06 3.58
CA LYS A 9 -8.27 0.12 4.45
C LYS A 9 -9.59 0.84 4.85
N GLU A 10 -10.74 0.19 4.78
CA GLU A 10 -11.94 0.55 5.53
C GLU A 10 -12.62 -0.74 5.99
N ARG A 11 -13.01 -0.76 7.26
CA ARG A 11 -13.63 -1.91 7.94
C ARG A 11 -14.91 -2.34 7.19
N ILE A 12 -15.00 -3.60 6.81
CA ILE A 12 -16.30 -4.26 6.68
C ILE A 12 -16.62 -4.88 8.05
N VAL A 13 -17.63 -4.33 8.72
CA VAL A 13 -18.35 -4.99 9.80
C VAL A 13 -19.22 -6.06 9.14
N ILE A 14 -18.88 -7.34 9.28
CA ILE A 14 -19.85 -8.42 9.08
C ILE A 14 -20.25 -8.91 10.47
N GLY A 15 -21.42 -8.48 10.92
CA GLY A 15 -22.14 -9.16 11.98
C GLY A 15 -22.60 -10.52 11.45
N LEU A 16 -21.96 -11.59 11.90
CA LEU A 16 -22.51 -12.93 11.76
C LEU A 16 -23.65 -13.06 12.78
N ARG A 17 -24.89 -12.75 12.38
CA ARG A 17 -26.06 -13.41 12.94
C ARG A 17 -26.35 -14.62 12.06
N HIS A 18 -26.13 -15.81 12.60
CA HIS A 18 -26.84 -16.99 12.17
C HIS A 18 -28.34 -16.70 12.24
N LEU A 19 -29.01 -16.66 11.11
CA LEU A 19 -30.46 -16.82 11.04
C LEU A 19 -30.74 -17.91 10.02
N SER A 20 -30.91 -19.11 10.58
CA SER A 20 -31.69 -20.18 9.96
C SER A 20 -33.07 -19.62 9.63
N ILE A 21 -33.51 -19.86 8.40
CA ILE A 21 -34.86 -19.59 7.94
C ILE A 21 -35.82 -20.35 8.84
N ASN A 22 -36.77 -19.65 9.46
CA ASN A 22 -38.10 -20.16 9.74
C ASN A 22 -39.11 -19.00 9.82
N HIS A 23 -40.24 -19.20 9.16
CA HIS A 23 -41.38 -18.30 9.05
C HIS A 23 -41.92 -17.81 10.42
N GLN A 24 -42.14 -16.51 10.57
CA GLN A 24 -43.43 -15.86 10.92
C GLN A 24 -43.26 -14.44 11.50
N ARG A 25 -44.03 -13.51 10.93
CA ARG A 25 -44.72 -12.34 11.52
C ARG A 25 -43.99 -11.37 12.47
N CYS A 26 -44.10 -10.09 12.07
CA CYS A 26 -44.56 -8.94 12.86
C CYS A 26 -43.59 -8.16 13.78
N SER A 27 -43.52 -6.85 13.46
CA SER A 27 -43.65 -5.70 14.36
C SER A 27 -42.42 -5.09 15.04
N ASN A 28 -42.34 -3.77 14.87
CA ASN A 28 -41.64 -2.73 15.64
C ASN A 28 -41.11 -3.12 17.04
N ALA A 29 -39.87 -2.73 17.34
CA ALA A 29 -39.50 -2.13 18.62
C ALA A 29 -38.11 -1.46 18.54
N PHE A 30 -38.09 -0.17 18.89
CA PHE A 30 -36.97 0.50 19.52
C PHE A 30 -36.43 -0.35 20.68
N LEU A 31 -35.11 -0.35 20.91
CA LEU A 31 -34.53 -0.23 22.26
C LEU A 31 -33.01 0.02 22.18
N GLN A 32 -32.61 0.98 23.00
CA GLN A 32 -31.25 1.36 23.37
C GLN A 32 -30.48 0.15 23.90
N ASP A 33 -29.18 0.07 23.60
CA ASP A 33 -28.22 -0.43 24.61
C ASP A 33 -26.80 0.04 24.35
N ARG A 34 -26.11 0.27 25.47
CA ARG A 34 -24.87 1.03 25.65
C ARG A 34 -23.61 0.25 25.27
N ASP A 35 -22.58 1.02 24.90
CA ASP A 35 -21.17 0.64 24.72
C ASP A 35 -20.61 -0.24 25.87
N PRO A 36 -19.66 -1.15 25.58
CA PRO A 36 -18.26 -0.78 25.85
C PRO A 36 -17.23 -1.32 24.82
N PHE A 37 -16.05 -0.70 24.81
CA PHE A 37 -14.82 -1.02 24.06
C PHE A 37 -14.54 -0.19 22.80
N ILE A 38 -14.04 1.01 23.08
CA ILE A 38 -13.23 1.85 22.19
C ILE A 38 -11.93 1.09 21.85
N LEU A 39 -12.00 0.18 20.88
CA LEU A 39 -10.81 -0.36 20.21
C LEU A 39 -10.33 0.68 19.21
N SER A 40 -9.25 1.36 19.62
CA SER A 40 -8.35 2.22 18.86
C SER A 40 -8.69 2.33 17.37
N ARG A 41 -9.09 3.54 16.98
CA ARG A 41 -9.22 3.94 15.57
C ARG A 41 -7.99 3.45 14.81
N PRO A 42 -8.14 2.63 13.75
CA PRO A 42 -7.01 2.33 12.87
C PRO A 42 -6.35 3.65 12.45
N LEU A 43 -5.02 3.71 12.63
CA LEU A 43 -4.16 4.82 12.21
C LEU A 43 -4.24 5.00 10.70
N TYR A 44 -5.31 5.64 10.22
CA TYR A 44 -5.65 5.83 8.81
C TYR A 44 -5.11 7.11 8.18
N ALA A 45 -4.18 7.79 8.83
CA ALA A 45 -3.74 9.11 8.39
C ALA A 45 -2.23 9.15 8.17
N GLY A 46 -1.82 9.93 7.16
CA GLY A 46 -0.42 10.19 6.80
C GLY A 46 0.07 9.56 5.48
N ARG A 47 -0.72 8.72 4.80
CA ARG A 47 -0.34 8.20 3.47
C ARG A 47 -0.74 9.20 2.38
N THR A 48 0.11 10.20 2.16
CA THR A 48 0.04 11.15 1.04
C THR A 48 0.58 10.55 -0.26
N PHE A 49 1.24 9.39 -0.17
CA PHE A 49 1.82 8.67 -1.29
C PHE A 49 1.18 7.31 -1.51
N ILE A 50 1.02 6.96 -2.78
CA ILE A 50 0.75 5.59 -3.23
C ILE A 50 2.08 5.04 -3.74
N LEU A 51 2.50 3.91 -3.18
CA LEU A 51 3.75 3.26 -3.56
C LEU A 51 3.49 1.98 -4.33
N ILE A 52 4.30 1.76 -5.35
CA ILE A 52 4.42 0.47 -6.00
C ILE A 52 5.89 0.11 -6.19
N SER A 53 6.14 -1.16 -5.96
CA SER A 53 7.47 -1.72 -5.84
C SER A 53 7.43 -3.11 -6.47
N TYR A 54 8.33 -3.34 -7.41
CA TYR A 54 8.41 -4.59 -8.16
C TYR A 54 9.81 -5.20 -8.11
N LEU A 55 9.88 -6.54 -8.04
CA LEU A 55 11.09 -7.31 -8.28
C LEU A 55 10.87 -8.32 -9.40
N THR A 56 11.91 -8.52 -10.22
CA THR A 56 11.90 -9.54 -11.28
C THR A 56 11.71 -10.92 -10.65
N GLN A 57 10.76 -11.73 -11.14
CA GLN A 57 10.47 -13.09 -10.64
C GLN A 57 10.90 -14.20 -11.62
N LYS A 58 10.99 -15.43 -11.09
CA LYS A 58 11.57 -16.63 -11.74
C LYS A 58 10.79 -17.21 -12.93
N ARG A 59 9.55 -16.78 -13.21
CA ARG A 59 8.77 -17.26 -14.36
C ARG A 59 7.84 -16.16 -14.88
N ILE A 60 8.30 -15.43 -15.89
CA ILE A 60 7.39 -15.01 -16.96
C ILE A 60 7.32 -16.25 -17.85
N ILE A 61 6.21 -17.00 -17.83
CA ILE A 61 5.99 -18.03 -18.84
C ILE A 61 5.58 -17.24 -20.09
N MET A 62 6.56 -16.76 -20.85
CA MET A 62 6.28 -16.18 -22.15
C MET A 62 5.68 -17.28 -23.02
N ALA A 63 4.38 -17.18 -23.27
CA ALA A 63 3.75 -17.95 -24.33
C ALA A 63 4.30 -17.41 -25.66
N SER A 64 5.25 -18.15 -26.23
CA SER A 64 5.56 -18.20 -27.65
C SER A 64 5.80 -16.87 -28.39
N THR A 65 7.05 -16.45 -28.46
CA THR A 65 7.76 -16.16 -29.73
C THR A 65 9.26 -16.14 -29.49
N ARG A 66 10.01 -16.76 -30.41
CA ARG A 66 11.47 -16.88 -30.36
C ARG A 66 12.11 -15.52 -30.65
N GLU A 67 12.45 -14.77 -29.61
CA GLU A 67 13.51 -13.76 -29.68
C GLU A 67 14.44 -13.90 -28.48
N ASN A 68 15.73 -13.92 -28.78
CA ASN A 68 16.84 -14.15 -27.86
C ASN A 68 17.10 -12.86 -27.04
N ILE A 69 16.10 -12.40 -26.30
CA ILE A 69 16.20 -11.20 -25.46
C ILE A 69 16.75 -11.63 -24.12
N ASN A 70 18.02 -11.29 -23.84
CA ASN A 70 18.57 -11.40 -22.49
C ASN A 70 17.66 -10.60 -21.54
N PRO A 71 16.93 -11.22 -20.59
CA PRO A 71 15.88 -10.50 -19.87
C PRO A 71 16.53 -9.43 -18.99
N LYS A 72 16.35 -8.15 -19.35
CA LYS A 72 16.77 -7.04 -18.51
C LYS A 72 15.98 -7.04 -17.19
N CYS A 73 16.65 -6.68 -16.10
CA CYS A 73 16.01 -6.46 -14.81
C CYS A 73 14.81 -5.51 -14.97
N LYS A 74 13.63 -5.88 -14.47
CA LYS A 74 12.45 -5.01 -14.50
C LYS A 74 12.14 -4.35 -13.13
N CYS A 75 13.05 -4.47 -12.14
CA CYS A 75 12.89 -3.90 -10.80
C CYS A 75 12.69 -2.39 -10.86
N ASN A 76 11.59 -1.89 -10.28
CA ASN A 76 11.26 -0.48 -10.23
C ASN A 76 10.57 -0.12 -8.90
N ARG A 77 10.65 1.16 -8.54
CA ARG A 77 10.03 1.76 -7.36
C ARG A 77 9.43 3.09 -7.75
N PHE A 78 8.11 3.23 -7.59
CA PHE A 78 7.43 4.45 -7.97
C PHE A 78 6.50 4.95 -6.87
N ALA A 79 6.39 6.27 -6.78
CA ALA A 79 5.58 6.97 -5.79
C ALA A 79 4.68 8.00 -6.47
N PHE A 80 3.38 7.95 -6.19
CA PHE A 80 2.41 8.96 -6.65
C PHE A 80 1.99 9.84 -5.47
N SER A 81 2.10 11.17 -5.60
CA SER A 81 1.76 12.12 -4.53
C SER A 81 0.33 12.63 -4.71
N LEU A 82 -0.53 12.39 -3.72
CA LEU A 82 -1.89 12.93 -3.70
C LEU A 82 -1.89 14.45 -3.59
N GLN A 83 -0.97 15.00 -2.79
CA GLN A 83 -0.86 16.46 -2.63
C GLN A 83 -0.53 17.12 -3.97
N LYS A 84 0.51 16.65 -4.66
CA LYS A 84 0.86 17.20 -5.98
C LYS A 84 -0.26 17.04 -6.99
N ALA A 85 -0.98 15.92 -6.96
CA ALA A 85 -2.13 15.72 -7.82
C ALA A 85 -3.26 16.72 -7.54
N PHE A 86 -3.49 17.08 -6.27
CA PHE A 86 -4.47 18.13 -5.91
C PHE A 86 -4.03 19.54 -6.30
N GLU A 87 -2.72 19.79 -6.40
CA GLU A 87 -2.13 21.08 -6.78
C GLU A 87 -1.94 21.22 -8.30
N ASP A 88 -2.19 20.15 -9.07
CA ASP A 88 -2.03 20.09 -10.52
C ASP A 88 -3.18 20.84 -11.23
N GLU A 89 -2.84 21.77 -12.12
CA GLU A 89 -3.82 22.54 -12.91
C GLU A 89 -4.64 21.66 -13.86
N HIS A 90 -4.11 20.50 -14.24
CA HIS A 90 -4.78 19.52 -15.10
C HIS A 90 -5.55 18.46 -14.31
N LEU A 91 -5.75 18.62 -12.99
CA LEU A 91 -6.44 17.64 -12.15
C LEU A 91 -7.81 17.24 -12.71
N GLU A 92 -8.61 18.20 -13.19
CA GLU A 92 -9.93 17.90 -13.76
C GLU A 92 -9.83 16.96 -14.96
N ALA A 93 -9.08 17.36 -15.98
CA ALA A 93 -8.91 16.58 -17.20
C ALA A 93 -8.33 15.18 -16.89
N ASN A 94 -7.33 15.13 -16.00
CA ASN A 94 -6.73 13.89 -15.55
C ASN A 94 -7.72 12.99 -14.82
N PHE A 95 -8.52 13.53 -13.89
CA PHE A 95 -9.52 12.77 -13.14
C PHE A 95 -10.61 12.22 -14.07
N ARG A 96 -11.15 13.06 -14.96
CA ARG A 96 -12.20 12.69 -15.92
C ARG A 96 -11.76 11.58 -16.87
N LYS A 97 -10.54 11.65 -17.39
CA LYS A 97 -9.94 10.55 -18.16
C LYS A 97 -9.71 9.31 -17.28
N ALA A 98 -9.14 9.50 -16.10
CA ALA A 98 -8.76 8.41 -15.19
C ALA A 98 -9.95 7.55 -14.75
N ILE A 99 -11.07 8.17 -14.38
CA ILE A 99 -12.25 7.46 -13.87
C ILE A 99 -12.94 6.62 -14.96
N GLN A 100 -12.74 6.98 -16.23
CA GLN A 100 -13.18 6.20 -17.39
C GLN A 100 -12.19 5.09 -17.77
N CYS A 101 -10.94 5.15 -17.31
CA CYS A 101 -9.88 4.17 -17.60
C CYS A 101 -9.85 2.98 -16.61
N VAL A 102 -10.80 2.90 -15.68
CA VAL A 102 -10.97 1.79 -14.72
C VAL A 102 -12.23 0.99 -15.03
N THR A 103 -12.35 -0.22 -14.48
CA THR A 103 -13.54 -1.06 -14.66
C THR A 103 -14.75 -0.47 -13.92
N GLN A 104 -15.97 -0.91 -14.27
CA GLN A 104 -17.19 -0.50 -13.56
C GLN A 104 -17.13 -0.82 -12.06
N GLU A 105 -16.62 -2.00 -11.69
CA GLU A 105 -16.48 -2.40 -10.27
C GLU A 105 -15.55 -1.44 -9.49
N ASP A 106 -14.46 -1.00 -10.11
CA ASP A 106 -13.54 -0.06 -9.49
C ASP A 106 -14.10 1.37 -9.47
N TYR A 107 -14.81 1.78 -10.52
CA TYR A 107 -15.57 3.02 -10.59
C TYR A 107 -16.53 3.14 -9.40
N ASP A 108 -17.38 2.13 -9.17
CA ASP A 108 -18.39 2.14 -8.10
C ASP A 108 -17.73 2.36 -6.73
N LYS A 109 -16.61 1.69 -6.50
CA LYS A 109 -15.82 1.81 -5.26
C LYS A 109 -15.20 3.19 -5.10
N ILE A 110 -14.62 3.75 -6.17
CA ILE A 110 -13.99 5.07 -6.14
C ILE A 110 -15.04 6.14 -5.85
N MET A 111 -16.21 6.03 -6.47
CA MET A 111 -17.30 6.99 -6.30
C MET A 111 -17.97 6.89 -4.92
N ALA A 112 -17.97 5.72 -4.29
CA ALA A 112 -18.54 5.52 -2.95
C ALA A 112 -17.76 6.19 -1.81
N PHE A 113 -16.50 6.58 -2.00
CA PHE A 113 -15.71 7.19 -0.93
C PHE A 113 -16.26 8.56 -0.50
N ARG A 114 -16.28 8.79 0.82
CA ARG A 114 -16.71 10.08 1.41
C ARG A 114 -15.70 11.22 1.19
N TYR A 115 -14.41 10.90 1.15
CA TYR A 115 -13.33 11.88 1.09
C TYR A 115 -12.67 11.91 -0.29
N LYS A 116 -12.25 13.10 -0.74
CA LYS A 116 -11.48 13.31 -1.98
C LYS A 116 -10.19 12.50 -1.93
N ASP A 117 -9.47 12.58 -0.82
CA ASP A 117 -8.18 11.91 -0.61
C ASP A 117 -8.28 10.39 -0.81
N ASP A 118 -9.34 9.76 -0.30
CA ASP A 118 -9.56 8.31 -0.46
C ASP A 118 -10.00 7.94 -1.88
N SER A 119 -10.87 8.76 -2.48
CA SER A 119 -11.31 8.57 -3.87
C SER A 119 -10.11 8.62 -4.81
N LEU A 120 -9.29 9.67 -4.69
CA LEU A 120 -8.09 9.87 -5.51
C LEU A 120 -7.03 8.79 -5.23
N ALA A 121 -6.84 8.40 -3.96
CA ALA A 121 -5.93 7.32 -3.61
C ALA A 121 -6.34 5.98 -4.20
N CYS A 122 -7.64 5.65 -4.15
CA CYS A 122 -8.16 4.45 -4.77
C CYS A 122 -7.96 4.49 -6.28
N LEU A 123 -8.37 5.58 -6.94
CA LEU A 123 -8.24 5.77 -8.38
C LEU A 123 -6.80 5.62 -8.86
N ALA A 124 -5.88 6.40 -8.29
CA ALA A 124 -4.48 6.33 -8.66
C ALA A 124 -3.89 4.94 -8.36
N GLY A 125 -4.30 4.28 -7.27
CA GLY A 125 -3.90 2.90 -6.97
C GLY A 125 -4.34 1.89 -8.03
N ARG A 126 -5.55 2.04 -8.61
CA ARG A 126 -6.04 1.20 -9.71
C ARG A 126 -5.31 1.47 -11.01
N LEU A 127 -5.10 2.74 -11.35
CA LEU A 127 -4.31 3.10 -12.54
C LEU A 127 -2.89 2.58 -12.43
N PHE A 128 -2.26 2.70 -11.26
CA PHE A 128 -0.92 2.19 -11.02
C PHE A 128 -0.86 0.69 -11.26
N LEU A 129 -1.87 -0.04 -10.76
CA LEU A 129 -1.96 -1.48 -10.93
C LEU A 129 -2.02 -1.90 -12.39
N ARG A 130 -2.87 -1.20 -13.15
CA ARG A 130 -3.06 -1.44 -14.57
C ARG A 130 -1.85 -1.03 -15.39
N GLN A 131 -1.28 0.15 -15.11
CA GLN A 131 -0.13 0.68 -15.84
C GLN A 131 1.12 -0.16 -15.63
N MET A 132 1.34 -0.69 -14.42
CA MET A 132 2.43 -1.64 -14.23
C MET A 132 2.20 -2.91 -15.04
N SER A 133 0.99 -3.47 -14.98
CA SER A 133 0.68 -4.69 -15.73
C SER A 133 0.92 -4.49 -17.23
N LYS A 134 0.45 -3.38 -17.80
CA LYS A 134 0.75 -2.97 -19.19
C LYS A 134 2.24 -2.99 -19.49
N ARG A 135 3.07 -2.34 -18.66
CA ARG A 135 4.53 -2.25 -18.87
C ARG A 135 5.27 -3.57 -18.64
N PHE A 136 4.69 -4.50 -17.87
CA PHE A 136 5.33 -5.78 -17.57
C PHE A 136 5.02 -6.85 -18.62
N THR A 137 3.81 -6.82 -19.16
CA THR A 137 3.30 -7.81 -20.11
C THR A 137 3.19 -7.30 -21.53
N ASP A 138 3.49 -6.02 -21.77
CA ASP A 138 3.29 -5.32 -23.04
C ASP A 138 1.86 -5.45 -23.59
N ALA A 139 0.88 -5.64 -22.68
CA ALA A 139 -0.52 -5.83 -23.04
C ALA A 139 -1.20 -4.51 -23.40
N GLU A 140 -2.25 -4.59 -24.20
CA GLU A 140 -3.12 -3.45 -24.38
C GLU A 140 -3.94 -3.16 -23.14
N TRP A 141 -4.24 -1.87 -22.90
CA TRP A 141 -4.93 -1.44 -21.69
C TRP A 141 -6.20 -2.28 -21.52
N PHE A 142 -7.10 -2.31 -22.49
CA PHE A 142 -8.37 -3.08 -22.42
C PHE A 142 -8.23 -4.59 -22.16
N GLN A 143 -7.07 -5.21 -22.40
CA GLN A 143 -6.86 -6.66 -22.18
C GLN A 143 -6.51 -7.03 -20.74
N ILE A 144 -6.15 -6.04 -19.91
CA ILE A 144 -5.68 -6.28 -18.54
C ILE A 144 -6.85 -6.54 -17.60
N GLU A 145 -6.93 -7.75 -17.06
CA GLU A 145 -7.95 -8.16 -16.12
C GLU A 145 -7.32 -8.61 -14.80
N PHE A 146 -7.97 -8.23 -13.69
CA PHE A 146 -7.56 -8.64 -12.35
C PHE A 146 -8.69 -9.44 -11.70
N ALA A 147 -8.33 -10.53 -11.03
CA ALA A 147 -9.20 -11.18 -10.07
C ALA A 147 -8.73 -10.84 -8.65
N ARG A 148 -9.51 -11.26 -7.64
CA ARG A 148 -9.16 -11.07 -6.23
C ARG A 148 -9.08 -12.42 -5.51
N THR A 149 -8.08 -12.58 -4.65
CA THR A 149 -8.03 -13.71 -3.71
C THR A 149 -9.23 -13.65 -2.76
N GLU A 150 -9.50 -14.70 -1.99
CA GLU A 150 -10.47 -14.68 -0.88
C GLU A 150 -10.28 -13.51 0.09
N LYS A 151 -9.02 -13.09 0.31
CA LYS A 151 -8.66 -11.94 1.16
C LYS A 151 -8.72 -10.57 0.44
N GLY A 152 -9.29 -10.50 -0.77
CA GLY A 152 -9.45 -9.27 -1.55
C GLY A 152 -8.22 -8.79 -2.34
N LYS A 153 -7.12 -9.55 -2.34
CA LYS A 153 -5.85 -9.20 -3.00
C LYS A 153 -5.94 -9.28 -4.52
N PRO A 154 -5.73 -8.17 -5.25
CA PRO A 154 -5.82 -8.19 -6.70
C PRO A 154 -4.63 -8.95 -7.30
N TYR A 155 -4.88 -9.87 -8.21
CA TYR A 155 -3.86 -10.58 -8.98
C TYR A 155 -4.22 -10.56 -10.47
N LEU A 156 -3.20 -10.47 -11.32
CA LEU A 156 -3.38 -10.42 -12.76
C LEU A 156 -3.88 -11.77 -13.27
N ILE A 157 -4.96 -11.76 -14.03
CA ILE A 157 -5.49 -12.96 -14.72
C ILE A 157 -5.36 -12.86 -16.23
N LYS A 158 -5.32 -11.64 -16.80
CA LYS A 158 -5.00 -11.43 -18.21
C LYS A 158 -3.98 -10.32 -18.41
N PRO A 159 -3.02 -10.48 -19.34
CA PRO A 159 -2.83 -11.65 -20.21
C PRO A 159 -2.36 -12.92 -19.46
N ASP A 160 -2.67 -14.09 -20.01
CA ASP A 160 -2.29 -15.40 -19.46
C ASP A 160 -0.76 -15.60 -19.42
N GLY A 161 -0.27 -16.50 -18.58
CA GLY A 161 1.17 -16.82 -18.49
C GLY A 161 1.98 -15.87 -17.61
N HIS A 162 1.32 -14.89 -17.00
CA HIS A 162 1.94 -13.93 -16.10
C HIS A 162 1.39 -14.08 -14.67
N THR A 163 2.18 -14.65 -13.76
CA THR A 163 1.88 -14.59 -12.32
C THR A 163 2.34 -13.24 -11.77
N PHE A 164 1.68 -12.17 -12.20
CA PHE A 164 1.94 -10.83 -11.69
C PHE A 164 0.90 -10.49 -10.64
N GLY A 165 1.35 -9.98 -9.51
CA GLY A 165 0.50 -9.02 -8.83
C GLY A 165 1.31 -8.09 -7.96
N LEU A 166 0.82 -6.86 -7.86
CA LEU A 166 1.48 -5.81 -7.11
C LEU A 166 1.30 -6.07 -5.63
N ASN A 167 2.43 -6.18 -4.93
CA ASN A 167 2.54 -6.83 -3.61
C ASN A 167 2.11 -8.31 -3.59
N VAL A 168 1.82 -8.96 -4.73
CA VAL A 168 1.38 -10.37 -4.88
C VAL A 168 2.45 -11.28 -5.47
N SER A 169 3.57 -10.73 -5.89
CA SER A 169 4.83 -11.43 -5.70
C SER A 169 4.93 -11.71 -4.19
N HIS A 170 4.81 -12.97 -3.73
CA HIS A 170 4.86 -13.45 -2.33
C HIS A 170 6.13 -13.06 -1.53
N GLN A 171 6.86 -12.01 -1.95
CA GLN A 171 8.27 -11.82 -1.70
C GLN A 171 8.68 -10.34 -1.67
N VAL A 172 7.74 -9.38 -1.81
CA VAL A 172 8.01 -7.93 -1.70
C VAL A 172 6.84 -7.22 -1.03
N GLY A 173 7.12 -6.39 -0.03
CA GLY A 173 6.14 -5.54 0.62
C GLY A 173 6.72 -4.16 0.92
N VAL A 174 5.89 -3.13 0.84
CA VAL A 174 6.33 -1.73 0.97
C VAL A 174 5.36 -0.94 1.83
N ASP A 175 5.89 -0.09 2.70
CA ASP A 175 5.10 0.91 3.40
C ASP A 175 5.76 2.28 3.43
N VAL A 176 4.93 3.32 3.49
CA VAL A 176 5.35 4.73 3.61
C VAL A 176 4.49 5.44 4.63
N MET A 177 5.14 6.30 5.40
CA MET A 177 4.46 7.17 6.36
C MET A 177 5.06 8.56 6.32
N ARG A 178 4.18 9.57 6.39
CA ARG A 178 4.60 10.94 6.72
C ARG A 178 5.10 10.97 8.15
N LEU A 179 6.30 11.50 8.34
CA LEU A 179 6.88 11.85 9.64
C LEU A 179 6.17 13.10 10.14
N ASP A 180 5.03 12.90 10.78
CA ASP A 180 4.24 13.96 11.37
C ASP A 180 4.41 13.96 12.89
N ILE A 181 5.10 14.99 13.38
CA ILE A 181 5.50 15.15 14.78
C ILE A 181 4.35 15.68 15.64
N ASN A 182 3.40 16.44 15.07
CA ASN A 182 2.34 17.14 15.81
C ASN A 182 0.95 16.58 15.57
N ARG A 183 0.88 15.35 15.04
CA ARG A 183 -0.36 14.79 14.54
C ARG A 183 -1.42 14.63 15.64
N ASN A 184 -2.61 15.16 15.42
CA ASN A 184 -3.78 15.04 16.30
C ASN A 184 -3.58 15.55 17.74
N ASN A 185 -2.62 16.46 17.99
CA ASN A 185 -2.30 16.96 19.33
C ASN A 185 -2.01 15.84 20.36
N LYS A 186 -1.46 14.72 19.91
CA LYS A 186 -1.03 13.60 20.77
C LYS A 186 0.47 13.61 20.94
N SER A 187 0.91 13.24 22.13
CA SER A 187 2.32 12.99 22.44
C SER A 187 2.87 11.76 21.71
N ALA A 188 4.18 11.68 21.57
CA ALA A 188 4.83 10.53 20.96
C ALA A 188 4.57 9.24 21.76
N ASP A 189 4.54 9.36 23.10
CA ASP A 189 4.29 8.22 23.98
C ASP A 189 2.87 7.67 23.80
N GLU A 190 1.86 8.51 23.54
CA GLU A 190 0.51 8.04 23.20
C GLU A 190 0.47 7.23 21.89
N TYR A 191 1.22 7.65 20.86
CA TYR A 191 1.36 6.89 19.63
C TYR A 191 2.09 5.56 19.88
N ILE A 192 3.22 5.58 20.58
CA ILE A 192 3.99 4.38 20.93
C ILE A 192 3.11 3.38 21.70
N ASN A 193 2.32 3.86 22.66
CA ASN A 193 1.39 3.03 23.43
C ASN A 193 0.32 2.37 22.55
N SER A 194 -0.11 3.03 21.47
CA SER A 194 -1.05 2.44 20.51
C SER A 194 -0.49 1.24 19.73
N MET A 195 0.84 1.15 19.59
CA MET A 195 1.53 0.02 18.97
C MET A 195 2.12 -0.97 19.99
N ALA A 196 1.99 -0.71 21.30
CA ALA A 196 2.69 -1.50 22.31
C ALA A 196 2.34 -3.00 22.33
N ARG A 197 1.12 -3.37 21.92
CA ARG A 197 0.72 -4.79 21.77
C ARG A 197 1.31 -5.45 20.52
N SER A 198 1.83 -4.67 19.59
CA SER A 198 2.34 -5.10 18.30
C SER A 198 3.87 -4.93 18.20
N ALA A 199 4.50 -4.45 19.27
CA ALA A 199 5.92 -4.16 19.33
C ALA A 199 6.60 -5.01 20.42
N SER A 200 7.86 -5.38 20.19
CA SER A 200 8.69 -6.07 21.18
C SER A 200 9.12 -5.10 22.29
N ALA A 201 9.57 -5.67 23.41
CA ALA A 201 10.13 -4.87 24.50
C ALA A 201 11.34 -4.03 24.05
N GLU A 202 12.19 -4.55 23.15
CA GLU A 202 13.33 -3.80 22.63
C GLU A 202 12.89 -2.68 21.68
N GLU A 203 11.94 -2.94 20.78
CA GLU A 203 11.39 -1.90 19.89
C GLU A 203 10.78 -0.75 20.71
N LEU A 204 10.01 -1.08 21.76
CA LEU A 204 9.45 -0.10 22.69
C LEU A 204 10.51 0.69 23.43
N LYS A 205 11.57 0.04 23.90
CA LYS A 205 12.71 0.69 24.56
C LYS A 205 13.43 1.62 23.61
N GLN A 206 13.68 1.19 22.36
CA GLN A 206 14.32 2.00 21.33
C GLN A 206 13.47 3.23 20.96
N MET A 207 12.15 3.08 20.83
CA MET A 207 11.24 4.19 20.57
C MET A 207 11.20 5.19 21.74
N ARG A 208 11.05 4.72 22.98
CA ARG A 208 10.92 5.57 24.17
C ARG A 208 12.25 6.21 24.60
N GLY A 209 13.37 5.57 24.30
CA GLY A 209 14.71 6.03 24.69
C GLY A 209 15.25 7.21 23.89
N GLN A 210 14.48 7.75 22.93
CA GLN A 210 14.91 8.90 22.14
C GLN A 210 14.81 10.21 22.94
N ALA A 211 15.74 11.13 22.66
CA ALA A 211 15.89 12.37 23.44
C ALA A 211 14.75 13.39 23.26
N THR A 212 14.05 13.37 22.11
CA THR A 212 12.99 14.34 21.80
C THR A 212 11.74 13.66 21.27
N GLU A 213 10.57 14.27 21.46
CA GLU A 213 9.29 13.77 20.92
C GLU A 213 9.35 13.56 19.40
N ALA A 214 10.03 14.45 18.67
CA ALA A 214 10.25 14.31 17.24
C ALA A 214 11.05 13.04 16.88
N MET A 215 12.11 12.74 17.63
CA MET A 215 12.90 11.53 17.44
C MET A 215 12.11 10.27 17.82
N LYS A 216 11.34 10.31 18.93
CA LYS A 216 10.44 9.21 19.31
C LYS A 216 9.41 8.92 18.21
N MET A 217 8.76 9.96 17.66
CA MET A 217 7.81 9.82 16.55
C MET A 217 8.48 9.29 15.28
N THR A 218 9.70 9.74 14.98
CA THR A 218 10.48 9.23 13.84
C THR A 218 10.72 7.73 13.99
N MET A 219 11.13 7.28 15.18
CA MET A 219 11.32 5.87 15.48
C MET A 219 10.02 5.06 15.42
N PHE A 220 8.92 5.62 15.94
CA PHE A 220 7.60 5.02 15.83
C PHE A 220 7.21 4.74 14.37
N TYR A 221 7.33 5.75 13.50
CA TYR A 221 7.00 5.58 12.07
C TYR A 221 7.98 4.64 11.35
N ARG A 222 9.27 4.64 11.71
CA ARG A 222 10.27 3.71 11.16
C ARG A 222 9.86 2.25 11.43
N TYR A 223 9.60 1.90 12.70
CA TYR A 223 9.14 0.55 13.06
C TYR A 223 7.78 0.20 12.46
N TRP A 224 6.86 1.16 12.41
CA TRP A 224 5.57 0.94 11.75
C TRP A 224 5.73 0.55 10.29
N CYS A 225 6.53 1.31 9.54
CA CYS A 225 6.79 1.03 8.13
C CYS A 225 7.42 -0.36 7.94
N LEU A 226 8.42 -0.72 8.75
CA LEU A 226 9.07 -2.02 8.71
C LEU A 226 8.09 -3.18 8.94
N LYS A 227 7.24 -3.07 9.98
CA LYS A 227 6.20 -4.07 10.29
C LYS A 227 5.17 -4.20 9.17
N GLU A 228 4.65 -3.09 8.65
CA GLU A 228 3.71 -3.15 7.51
C GLU A 228 4.37 -3.69 6.24
N ALA A 229 5.66 -3.40 6.01
CA ALA A 229 6.39 -3.91 4.85
C ALA A 229 6.54 -5.45 4.90
N VAL A 230 6.92 -6.03 6.04
CA VAL A 230 7.04 -7.51 6.16
C VAL A 230 5.67 -8.19 6.04
N LEU A 231 4.62 -7.66 6.65
CA LEU A 231 3.27 -8.23 6.54
C LEU A 231 2.74 -8.22 5.10
N LYS A 232 3.07 -7.16 4.34
CA LYS A 232 2.72 -7.08 2.92
C LYS A 232 3.52 -8.07 2.08
N ALA A 233 4.79 -8.30 2.42
CA ALA A 233 5.64 -9.26 1.73
C ALA A 233 5.17 -10.71 1.96
N THR A 234 4.86 -11.08 3.20
CA THR A 234 4.38 -12.43 3.57
C THR A 234 2.94 -12.69 3.12
N GLY A 235 2.15 -11.63 2.93
CA GLY A 235 0.72 -11.76 2.62
C GLY A 235 -0.14 -12.22 3.80
N GLU A 236 0.42 -12.22 5.00
CA GLU A 236 -0.28 -12.63 6.22
C GLU A 236 -1.39 -11.62 6.62
N GLY A 237 -1.32 -10.38 6.13
CA GLY A 237 -2.22 -9.30 6.53
C GLY A 237 -1.89 -8.78 7.93
N ILE A 238 -2.75 -7.94 8.54
CA ILE A 238 -2.59 -7.58 9.95
C ILE A 238 -2.99 -8.79 10.79
N VAL A 239 -2.04 -9.71 11.01
CA VAL A 239 -2.26 -10.82 11.93
C VAL A 239 -2.40 -10.24 13.34
N ASN A 240 -3.25 -10.87 14.16
CA ASN A 240 -3.49 -10.49 15.54
C ASN A 240 -2.23 -10.52 16.43
N ASP A 241 -1.08 -10.95 15.90
CA ASP A 241 0.18 -10.96 16.61
C ASP A 241 1.35 -10.41 15.78
N LEU A 242 1.30 -9.10 15.50
CA LEU A 242 2.46 -8.34 15.00
C LEU A 242 3.66 -8.36 15.96
N SER A 243 3.45 -8.71 17.23
CA SER A 243 4.52 -8.76 18.24
C SER A 243 5.50 -9.90 17.99
N ARG A 244 5.11 -10.91 17.20
CA ARG A 244 5.99 -11.99 16.76
C ARG A 244 7.18 -11.51 15.91
N TYR A 245 7.02 -10.40 15.20
CA TYR A 245 8.06 -9.78 14.38
C TYR A 245 8.79 -8.74 15.20
N ASP A 246 10.06 -8.97 15.49
CA ASP A 246 10.91 -8.11 16.31
C ASP A 246 12.08 -7.58 15.47
N PHE A 247 12.03 -6.29 15.16
CA PHE A 247 13.01 -5.63 14.30
C PHE A 247 14.23 -5.15 15.08
N ARG A 248 15.41 -5.43 14.52
CA ARG A 248 16.71 -4.98 15.05
C ARG A 248 17.34 -4.03 14.05
N ILE A 249 17.35 -2.75 14.43
CA ILE A 249 17.99 -1.66 13.69
C ILE A 249 19.38 -1.38 14.27
N ASP A 250 20.30 -0.88 13.43
CA ASP A 250 21.64 -0.50 13.90
C ASP A 250 21.58 0.91 14.55
N PRO A 251 22.01 1.08 15.81
CA PRO A 251 22.05 2.40 16.47
C PRO A 251 22.95 3.43 15.77
N SER A 252 23.91 3.00 14.95
CA SER A 252 24.77 3.87 14.16
C SER A 252 24.11 4.38 12.86
N ASP A 253 22.96 3.80 12.48
CA ASP A 253 22.20 4.21 11.31
C ASP A 253 21.76 5.67 11.43
N ARG A 254 22.13 6.49 10.43
CA ARG A 254 21.59 7.84 10.30
C ARG A 254 20.27 7.82 9.51
N TYR A 255 19.17 7.50 10.18
CA TYR A 255 17.84 7.51 9.58
C TYR A 255 17.30 8.94 9.42
N LYS A 256 17.58 9.54 8.26
CA LYS A 256 17.15 10.90 7.87
C LYS A 256 17.00 11.00 6.35
N PRO A 257 16.33 12.04 5.81
CA PRO A 257 16.18 12.20 4.37
C PRO A 257 17.50 12.07 3.60
N GLY A 258 17.47 11.28 2.52
CA GLY A 258 18.65 10.93 1.72
C GLY A 258 19.38 9.65 2.13
N CYS A 259 18.98 8.99 3.22
CA CYS A 259 19.55 7.69 3.58
C CYS A 259 19.08 6.56 2.65
N PHE A 260 19.86 5.48 2.61
CA PHE A 260 19.48 4.17 2.09
C PHE A 260 20.12 3.11 2.98
N LEU A 261 19.34 2.51 3.86
CA LEU A 261 19.81 1.57 4.88
C LEU A 261 19.37 0.16 4.52
N THR A 262 20.26 -0.81 4.75
CA THR A 262 20.02 -2.25 4.54
C THR A 262 20.47 -3.11 5.72
N SER A 263 20.89 -2.46 6.81
CA SER A 263 21.39 -3.06 8.07
C SER A 263 20.29 -3.70 8.92
N THR A 264 19.03 -3.30 8.73
CA THR A 264 17.90 -3.79 9.53
C THR A 264 17.64 -5.28 9.34
N THR A 265 17.46 -5.99 10.46
CA THR A 265 17.09 -7.41 10.51
C THR A 265 15.79 -7.62 11.26
N VAL A 266 15.19 -8.80 11.11
CA VAL A 266 13.96 -9.17 11.82
C VAL A 266 14.05 -10.58 12.40
N LEU A 267 13.58 -10.72 13.62
CA LEU A 267 13.31 -12.00 14.27
C LEU A 267 11.80 -12.29 14.12
N ALA A 268 11.42 -13.51 13.74
CA ALA A 268 10.05 -13.99 13.84
C ALA A 268 10.01 -15.12 14.88
N ASP A 269 9.20 -14.96 15.93
CA ASP A 269 9.14 -15.87 17.08
C ASP A 269 10.55 -16.14 17.66
N GLY A 270 11.36 -15.09 17.78
CA GLY A 270 12.74 -15.17 18.28
C GLY A 270 13.77 -15.77 17.30
N LYS A 271 13.37 -16.17 16.09
CA LYS A 271 14.27 -16.73 15.07
C LYS A 271 14.62 -15.72 13.99
N LEU A 272 15.91 -15.57 13.70
CA LEU A 272 16.40 -14.67 12.65
C LEU A 272 15.89 -15.07 11.26
N GLN A 273 15.26 -14.12 10.58
CA GLN A 273 14.71 -14.31 9.25
C GLN A 273 15.70 -13.84 8.17
N ASN A 274 16.72 -14.66 7.93
CA ASN A 274 17.81 -14.35 7.00
C ASN A 274 17.38 -14.28 5.53
N GLN A 275 16.19 -14.78 5.18
CA GLN A 275 15.64 -14.72 3.83
C GLN A 275 15.22 -13.31 3.41
N TRP A 276 14.98 -12.40 4.37
CA TRP A 276 14.52 -11.04 4.10
C TRP A 276 15.67 -10.03 4.08
N THR A 277 15.54 -9.03 3.21
CA THR A 277 16.29 -7.77 3.22
C THR A 277 15.29 -6.63 3.40
N PHE A 278 15.63 -5.70 4.27
CA PHE A 278 14.88 -4.46 4.49
C PHE A 278 15.65 -3.29 3.88
N GLU A 279 14.99 -2.50 3.03
CA GLU A 279 15.54 -1.27 2.46
C GLU A 279 14.77 -0.09 3.06
N GLU A 280 15.47 0.77 3.78
CA GLU A 280 14.88 1.94 4.43
C GLU A 280 15.40 3.21 3.77
N SER A 281 14.48 4.08 3.33
CA SER A 281 14.81 5.31 2.61
C SER A 281 13.68 6.33 2.73
N PHE A 282 13.71 7.39 1.92
CA PHE A 282 12.74 8.47 1.96
C PHE A 282 12.23 8.82 0.55
N VAL A 283 10.91 9.06 0.39
CA VAL A 283 10.36 9.59 -0.89
C VAL A 283 10.70 11.08 -1.01
N ASP A 284 10.67 11.79 0.11
CA ASP A 284 10.98 13.20 0.24
C ASP A 284 11.45 13.51 1.68
N SER A 285 11.61 14.79 2.01
CA SER A 285 12.09 15.23 3.34
C SER A 285 11.20 14.82 4.52
N THR A 286 9.97 14.37 4.27
CA THR A 286 8.96 14.10 5.30
C THR A 286 8.35 12.71 5.22
N HIS A 287 8.70 11.87 4.24
CA HIS A 287 8.08 10.54 4.07
C HIS A 287 9.12 9.43 4.11
N GLY A 288 9.17 8.71 5.22
CA GLY A 288 10.00 7.52 5.39
C GLY A 288 9.34 6.28 4.78
N ILE A 289 10.15 5.42 4.16
CA ILE A 289 9.73 4.19 3.48
C ILE A 289 10.49 3.00 4.04
N ALA A 290 9.80 1.87 4.16
CA ALA A 290 10.44 0.57 4.27
C ALA A 290 10.01 -0.34 3.11
N VAL A 291 10.96 -1.08 2.56
CA VAL A 291 10.75 -2.16 1.60
C VAL A 291 11.27 -3.46 2.20
N CYS A 292 10.41 -4.47 2.33
CA CYS A 292 10.81 -5.83 2.66
C CYS A 292 10.87 -6.64 1.36
N ARG A 293 11.98 -7.36 1.11
CA ARG A 293 12.11 -8.26 -0.04
C ARG A 293 12.90 -9.53 0.26
N GLU A 294 12.66 -10.59 -0.49
CA GLU A 294 13.51 -11.78 -0.43
C GLU A 294 14.93 -11.52 -0.97
N LYS A 295 15.92 -12.17 -0.36
CA LYS A 295 17.31 -12.21 -0.86
C LYS A 295 17.47 -13.10 -2.09
N LYS A 296 16.67 -14.16 -2.21
CA LYS A 296 16.77 -15.12 -3.31
C LYS A 296 16.08 -14.58 -4.55
N LEU A 297 16.87 -14.00 -5.46
CA LEU A 297 16.37 -13.31 -6.65
C LEU A 297 16.78 -14.04 -7.94
N PRO A 298 16.07 -13.86 -9.07
CA PRO A 298 16.51 -14.35 -10.36
C PRO A 298 17.85 -13.73 -10.78
N LYS A 299 18.67 -14.45 -11.54
CA LYS A 299 19.98 -13.96 -12.02
C LYS A 299 19.89 -12.66 -12.84
N THR A 300 18.75 -12.43 -13.48
CA THR A 300 18.47 -11.23 -14.27
C THR A 300 18.14 -10.00 -13.41
N CYS A 301 17.94 -10.17 -12.10
CA CYS A 301 17.64 -9.09 -11.18
C CYS A 301 18.91 -8.27 -10.87
N MET A 302 18.80 -6.94 -10.86
CA MET A 302 19.92 -6.04 -10.53
C MET A 302 20.55 -6.35 -9.17
N PHE A 303 19.73 -6.68 -8.16
CA PHE A 303 20.21 -7.02 -6.82
C PHE A 303 20.88 -8.39 -6.73
N ALA A 304 20.68 -9.27 -7.73
CA ALA A 304 21.43 -10.52 -7.84
C ALA A 304 22.79 -10.30 -8.50
N GLN A 305 22.94 -9.25 -9.31
CA GLN A 305 24.17 -8.88 -10.00
C GLN A 305 25.05 -7.99 -9.12
N ASP A 306 24.42 -7.06 -8.39
CA ASP A 306 25.04 -6.16 -7.42
C ASP A 306 24.17 -6.13 -6.15
N PRO A 307 24.54 -6.88 -5.10
CA PRO A 307 23.82 -6.90 -3.82
C PRO A 307 23.74 -5.53 -3.13
N GLU A 308 24.66 -4.62 -3.43
CA GLU A 308 24.75 -3.26 -2.85
C GLU A 308 24.01 -2.22 -3.69
N ALA A 309 23.38 -2.64 -4.80
CA ALA A 309 22.61 -1.75 -5.66
C ALA A 309 21.51 -1.03 -4.88
N LYS A 310 21.35 0.26 -5.14
CA LYS A 310 20.36 1.11 -4.47
C LYS A 310 19.24 1.48 -5.44
N LEU A 311 18.00 1.26 -5.03
CA LEU A 311 16.81 1.56 -5.84
C LEU A 311 15.87 2.49 -5.09
N PHE A 312 15.97 3.78 -5.35
CA PHE A 312 15.10 4.80 -4.77
C PHE A 312 13.76 4.90 -5.50
N PHE A 313 12.77 5.50 -4.84
CA PHE A 313 11.45 5.74 -5.43
C PHE A 313 11.46 6.93 -6.39
N SER A 314 11.03 6.71 -7.63
CA SER A 314 10.77 7.78 -8.60
C SER A 314 9.36 8.34 -8.41
N LYS A 315 9.22 9.66 -8.36
CA LYS A 315 7.90 10.32 -8.29
C LYS A 315 7.26 10.33 -9.68
N VAL A 316 5.99 9.97 -9.76
CA VAL A 316 5.21 9.92 -11.01
C VAL A 316 3.86 10.63 -10.86
N GLY A 317 3.34 11.18 -11.97
CA GLY A 317 2.04 11.86 -12.04
C GLY A 317 1.02 11.10 -12.89
N PHE A 318 -0.09 11.79 -13.21
CA PHE A 318 -1.14 11.23 -14.05
C PHE A 318 -0.69 11.00 -15.49
N ASP A 319 0.23 11.83 -16.00
CA ASP A 319 0.91 11.64 -17.27
C ASP A 319 1.50 10.23 -17.41
N PHE A 320 2.17 9.75 -16.36
CA PHE A 320 2.73 8.40 -16.31
C PHE A 320 1.64 7.34 -16.16
N LEU A 321 0.65 7.57 -15.29
CA LEU A 321 -0.41 6.60 -14.99
C LEU A 321 -1.41 6.39 -16.14
N LEU A 322 -1.62 7.42 -16.95
CA LEU A 322 -2.57 7.45 -18.07
C LEU A 322 -1.88 7.35 -19.44
N LYS A 323 -0.55 7.20 -19.47
CA LYS A 323 0.18 6.97 -20.71
C LYS A 323 -0.28 5.67 -21.35
N ASP A 324 -0.75 5.79 -22.60
CA ASP A 324 -1.26 4.70 -23.42
C ASP A 324 -2.45 3.95 -22.78
N SER A 325 -3.23 4.64 -21.94
CA SER A 325 -4.47 4.11 -21.37
C SER A 325 -5.66 4.30 -22.32
N THR A 326 -6.60 3.36 -22.30
CA THR A 326 -7.86 3.43 -23.05
C THR A 326 -9.06 3.52 -22.11
N VAL A 327 -10.16 4.07 -22.60
CA VAL A 327 -11.44 4.06 -21.89
C VAL A 327 -11.93 2.61 -21.77
N LEU A 328 -12.34 2.23 -20.55
CA LEU A 328 -12.97 0.94 -20.24
C LEU A 328 -14.43 1.13 -19.84
N ASN A 329 -14.71 2.23 -19.16
CA ASN A 329 -16.02 2.59 -18.68
C ASN A 329 -16.37 3.98 -19.24
N PRO A 330 -16.93 4.06 -20.46
CA PRO A 330 -17.28 5.34 -21.07
C PRO A 330 -18.40 6.01 -20.29
N LEU A 331 -18.21 7.28 -19.91
CA LEU A 331 -19.18 8.04 -19.13
C LEU A 331 -19.75 9.20 -19.94
N PRO A 332 -21.02 9.58 -19.72
CA PRO A 332 -21.63 10.73 -20.38
C PRO A 332 -20.83 12.02 -20.15
N ASN A 333 -20.84 12.91 -21.15
CA ASN A 333 -20.21 14.24 -21.05
C ASN A 333 -18.76 14.19 -20.57
N ASP A 334 -18.01 13.15 -20.95
CA ASP A 334 -16.62 12.94 -20.54
C ASP A 334 -16.45 13.01 -19.01
N ALA A 335 -17.33 12.34 -18.27
CA ALA A 335 -17.29 12.24 -16.81
C ALA A 335 -17.35 13.57 -16.03
N ALA A 336 -17.96 14.63 -16.60
CA ALA A 336 -18.06 15.93 -15.95
C ALA A 336 -18.81 15.86 -14.60
N SER A 337 -19.93 15.14 -14.55
CA SER A 337 -20.74 14.99 -13.33
C SER A 337 -20.01 14.22 -12.23
N GLU A 338 -19.17 13.25 -12.59
CA GLU A 338 -18.31 12.53 -11.65
C GLU A 338 -17.27 13.45 -11.02
N TYR A 339 -16.70 14.36 -11.81
CA TYR A 339 -15.76 15.33 -11.29
C TYR A 339 -16.44 16.34 -10.37
N GLU A 340 -17.64 16.81 -10.70
CA GLU A 340 -18.45 17.65 -9.80
C GLU A 340 -18.75 16.94 -8.48
N ASN A 341 -19.17 15.66 -8.55
CA ASN A 341 -19.38 14.83 -7.35
C ASN A 341 -18.09 14.72 -6.54
N PHE A 342 -16.97 14.40 -7.18
CA PHE A 342 -15.66 14.37 -6.55
C PHE A 342 -15.32 15.71 -5.89
N GLN A 343 -15.58 16.84 -6.55
CA GLN A 343 -15.36 18.19 -6.00
C GLN A 343 -16.25 18.49 -4.79
N GLY A 344 -17.44 17.90 -4.71
CA GLY A 344 -18.32 18.00 -3.54
C GLY A 344 -17.87 17.19 -2.32
N LYS A 345 -16.92 16.26 -2.46
CA LYS A 345 -16.43 15.42 -1.35
C LYS A 345 -15.58 16.22 -0.35
N LEU A 346 -15.54 15.76 0.90
CA LEU A 346 -14.73 16.37 1.96
C LEU A 346 -13.23 16.13 1.74
N ARG A 347 -12.38 17.07 2.17
CA ARG A 347 -10.93 16.83 2.31
C ARG A 347 -10.63 16.28 3.70
N LYS A 348 -9.63 15.42 3.79
CA LYS A 348 -9.10 15.01 5.10
C LYS A 348 -8.30 16.16 5.71
N THR A 349 -8.61 16.48 6.96
CA THR A 349 -7.76 17.32 7.81
C THR A 349 -6.67 16.42 8.38
N PHE A 350 -5.45 16.50 7.84
CA PHE A 350 -4.31 15.74 8.35
C PHE A 350 -3.63 16.49 9.49
#